data_AF-A0A6B3IBG7-F1
#
_entry.id   AF-A0A6B3IBG7-F1
#
_cell.length_a   1.000
_cell.length_b   1.000
_cell.length_c   1.000
_cell.angle_alpha   90.00
_cell.angle_beta   90.00
_cell.angle_gamma   90.00
#
_symmetry.space_group_name_H-M   'P 1'
#
loop_
_entity.id
_entity.type
_entity.pdbx_description
1 polymer ?
#
loop_
_entity_poly.entity_id
_entity_poly.type
_entity_poly.pdbx_seq_one_letter_code
_entity_poly.pdbx_strand_id
1 'polypeptide(L)'
;TLHSHLRMDGAWRVYAPGERWRGGPGHQIRAVLTNADHTAVGYRLPVLELLRTNEESKAVGHLGPDLLGPDWDPALAVDRLLAAPDRPIGEALLDQRNLAGIGNVYKCELCFLARVTPWLPVGALPDGVLPRLVALAHRLLDANRDRPTRTTTIRAERRPRTG
;
A
#
# COMPACT_ATOMS: atom_id res chain seq x y z
N THR A 1 -18.92 -10.58 -0.84
CA THR A 1 -17.77 -9.83 -0.29
C THR A 1 -18.14 -8.38 -0.08
N LEU A 2 -17.81 -7.80 1.10
CA LEU A 2 -17.92 -6.34 1.31
C LEU A 2 -16.58 -5.71 0.91
N HIS A 3 -16.59 -4.86 -0.12
CA HIS A 3 -15.42 -4.13 -0.60
C HIS A 3 -15.44 -2.70 -0.07
N SER A 4 -14.34 -2.24 0.52
CA SER A 4 -14.18 -0.84 0.91
C SER A 4 -12.80 -0.31 0.55
N HIS A 5 -12.74 0.87 -0.09
CA HIS A 5 -11.49 1.56 -0.38
C HIS A 5 -11.40 2.84 0.47
N LEU A 6 -10.44 2.91 1.39
CA LEU A 6 -10.36 3.96 2.42
C LEU A 6 -10.02 5.36 1.86
N ARG A 7 -9.25 5.42 0.76
CA ARG A 7 -8.68 6.68 0.24
C ARG A 7 -7.89 7.39 1.36
N MET A 8 -8.05 8.71 1.52
CA MET A 8 -7.24 9.49 2.48
C MET A 8 -7.79 9.47 3.91
N ASP A 9 -9.12 9.58 4.07
CA ASP A 9 -9.74 9.86 5.37
C ASP A 9 -10.64 8.73 5.90
N GLY A 10 -10.83 7.69 5.10
CA GLY A 10 -11.62 6.53 5.45
C GLY A 10 -10.93 5.69 6.51
N ALA A 11 -11.69 5.15 7.46
CA ALA A 11 -11.15 4.29 8.51
C ALA A 11 -12.18 3.28 9.00
N TRP A 12 -11.70 2.08 9.31
CA TRP A 12 -12.40 1.14 10.16
C TRP A 12 -11.86 1.25 11.59
N ARG A 13 -12.75 1.26 12.57
CA ARG A 13 -12.39 1.22 13.99
C ARG A 13 -13.16 0.11 14.68
N VAL A 14 -12.48 -0.68 15.49
CA VAL A 14 -13.05 -1.79 16.23
C VAL A 14 -13.29 -1.36 17.67
N TYR A 15 -14.46 -1.68 18.20
CA TYR A 15 -14.93 -1.33 19.54
C TYR A 15 -15.42 -2.58 20.26
N ALA A 16 -15.32 -2.57 21.60
CA ALA A 16 -15.92 -3.61 22.44
C ALA A 16 -17.47 -3.51 22.45
N PRO A 17 -18.21 -4.55 22.86
CA PRO A 17 -19.67 -4.53 22.90
C PRO A 17 -20.17 -3.44 23.85
N GLY A 18 -21.10 -2.60 23.36
CA GLY A 18 -21.64 -1.48 24.13
C GLY A 18 -20.68 -0.28 24.31
N GLU A 19 -19.45 -0.34 23.80
CA GLU A 19 -18.53 0.79 23.88
C GLU A 19 -19.00 1.96 23.02
N ARG A 20 -18.92 3.19 23.57
CA ARG A 20 -19.21 4.41 22.82
C ARG A 20 -18.17 4.64 21.72
N TRP A 21 -18.63 4.80 20.49
CA TRP A 21 -17.77 5.01 19.33
C TRP A 21 -17.12 6.40 19.30
N ARG A 22 -15.88 6.46 18.79
CA ARG A 22 -15.02 7.67 18.80
C ARG A 22 -14.36 7.98 17.45
N GLY A 23 -14.88 7.44 16.34
CA GLY A 23 -14.28 7.61 15.00
C GLY A 23 -14.68 8.88 14.24
N GLY A 24 -15.60 9.66 14.80
CA GLY A 24 -16.11 10.91 14.24
C GLY A 24 -17.62 11.06 14.44
N PRO A 25 -18.22 12.11 13.87
CA PRO A 25 -19.67 12.32 13.88
C PRO A 25 -20.44 11.14 13.29
N GLY A 26 -21.62 10.84 13.85
CA GLY A 26 -22.45 9.72 13.41
C GLY A 26 -22.83 9.76 11.92
N HIS A 27 -23.07 10.95 11.36
CA HIS A 27 -23.40 11.13 9.95
C HIS A 27 -22.26 10.74 8.98
N GLN A 28 -21.05 10.51 9.49
CA GLN A 28 -19.90 10.05 8.70
C GLN A 28 -19.77 8.53 8.67
N ILE A 29 -20.58 7.80 9.45
CA ILE A 29 -20.60 6.34 9.44
C ILE A 29 -21.19 5.88 8.09
N ARG A 30 -20.56 4.85 7.51
CA ARG A 30 -20.96 4.24 6.25
C ARG A 30 -21.26 2.75 6.38
N ALA A 31 -20.68 2.09 7.38
CA ALA A 31 -20.96 0.70 7.69
C ALA A 31 -20.78 0.41 9.18
N VAL A 32 -21.56 -0.54 9.70
CA VAL A 32 -21.40 -1.12 11.04
C VAL A 32 -21.49 -2.63 10.89
N LEU A 33 -20.46 -3.34 11.36
CA LEU A 33 -20.40 -4.79 11.38
C LEU A 33 -20.21 -5.24 12.83
N THR A 34 -21.12 -6.05 13.34
CA THR A 34 -21.12 -6.46 14.75
C THR A 34 -21.15 -7.98 14.86
N ASN A 35 -20.35 -8.53 15.76
CA ASN A 35 -20.47 -9.90 16.25
C ASN A 35 -20.62 -9.86 17.79
N ALA A 36 -20.60 -11.03 18.44
CA ALA A 36 -20.78 -11.13 19.89
C ALA A 36 -19.71 -10.38 20.69
N ASP A 37 -18.50 -10.28 20.14
CA ASP A 37 -17.32 -9.81 20.87
C ASP A 37 -16.90 -8.39 20.48
N HIS A 38 -17.29 -7.91 19.30
CA HIS A 38 -16.77 -6.68 18.72
C HIS A 38 -17.77 -5.99 17.77
N THR A 39 -17.59 -4.68 17.61
CA THR A 39 -18.24 -3.89 16.57
C THR A 39 -17.21 -3.11 15.77
N ALA A 40 -17.10 -3.38 14.48
CA ALA A 40 -16.31 -2.61 13.52
C ALA A 40 -17.18 -1.53 12.88
N VAL A 41 -16.76 -0.27 13.00
CA VAL A 41 -17.47 0.89 12.46
C VAL A 41 -16.61 1.55 11.38
N GLY A 42 -17.17 1.64 10.18
CA GLY A 42 -16.56 2.24 9.01
C GLY A 42 -16.95 3.71 8.87
N TYR A 43 -15.97 4.61 8.95
CA TYR A 43 -16.16 6.06 8.84
C TYR A 43 -15.60 6.58 7.51
N ARG A 44 -16.32 7.52 6.88
CA ARG A 44 -15.89 8.25 5.68
C ARG A 44 -15.37 7.32 4.56
N LEU A 45 -15.95 6.13 4.42
CA LEU A 45 -15.58 5.14 3.40
C LEU A 45 -16.10 5.62 2.03
N PRO A 46 -15.25 6.18 1.14
CA PRO A 46 -15.73 6.80 -0.09
C PRO A 46 -16.16 5.76 -1.13
N VAL A 47 -15.60 4.55 -1.05
CA VAL A 47 -16.07 3.38 -1.78
C VAL A 47 -16.47 2.33 -0.74
N LEU A 48 -17.72 1.88 -0.83
CA LEU A 48 -18.28 0.80 -0.03
C LEU A 48 -19.31 0.06 -0.87
N GLU A 49 -19.03 -1.18 -1.20
CA GLU A 49 -19.79 -1.97 -2.16
C GLU A 49 -20.01 -3.38 -1.62
N LEU A 50 -21.22 -3.93 -1.81
CA LEU A 50 -21.47 -5.34 -1.56
C LEU A 50 -21.46 -6.09 -2.89
N LEU A 51 -20.42 -6.91 -3.09
CA LEU A 51 -20.23 -7.68 -4.30
C LEU A 51 -20.64 -9.13 -4.08
N ARG A 52 -21.22 -9.75 -5.11
CA ARG A 52 -21.32 -11.20 -5.15
C ARG A 52 -19.91 -11.78 -5.22
N THR A 53 -19.68 -12.95 -4.61
CA THR A 53 -18.34 -13.55 -4.52
C THR A 53 -17.70 -13.77 -5.90
N ASN A 54 -18.49 -14.13 -6.90
CA ASN A 54 -18.02 -14.29 -8.29
C ASN A 54 -17.72 -12.96 -9.01
N GLU A 55 -18.02 -11.81 -8.41
CA GLU A 55 -17.77 -10.48 -8.96
C GLU A 55 -16.64 -9.73 -8.23
N GLU A 56 -15.97 -10.37 -7.28
CA GLU A 56 -14.89 -9.76 -6.50
C GLU A 56 -13.72 -9.26 -7.37
N SER A 57 -13.45 -9.95 -8.48
CA SER A 57 -12.46 -9.55 -9.47
C SER A 57 -12.73 -8.18 -10.09
N LYS A 58 -13.98 -7.68 -10.07
CA LYS A 58 -14.28 -6.31 -10.54
C LYS A 58 -13.64 -5.25 -9.65
N ALA A 59 -13.53 -5.51 -8.34
CA ALA A 59 -12.93 -4.57 -7.39
C ALA A 59 -11.41 -4.61 -7.38
N VAL A 60 -10.82 -5.82 -7.42
CA VAL A 60 -9.37 -6.00 -7.18
C VAL A 60 -8.61 -6.67 -8.31
N GLY A 61 -9.29 -7.23 -9.32
CA GLY A 61 -8.66 -8.02 -10.38
C GLY A 61 -7.79 -7.21 -11.34
N HIS A 62 -7.86 -5.88 -11.30
CA HIS A 62 -6.97 -5.01 -12.05
C HIS A 62 -5.64 -4.73 -11.33
N LEU A 63 -5.53 -5.08 -10.04
CA LEU A 63 -4.33 -4.83 -9.26
C LEU A 63 -3.16 -5.71 -9.72
N GLY A 64 -1.96 -5.21 -9.52
CA GLY A 64 -0.74 -5.98 -9.65
C GLY A 64 -0.41 -6.80 -8.43
N PRO A 65 0.74 -7.50 -8.45
CA PRO A 65 1.19 -8.28 -7.31
C PRO A 65 1.21 -7.39 -6.05
N ASP A 66 0.54 -7.83 -4.99
CA ASP A 66 0.50 -7.15 -3.71
C ASP A 66 1.83 -7.37 -2.99
N LEU A 67 2.49 -6.29 -2.60
CA LEU A 67 3.75 -6.33 -1.87
C LEU A 67 3.68 -7.16 -0.59
N LEU A 68 2.52 -7.26 0.07
CA LEU A 68 2.34 -8.07 1.28
C LEU A 68 1.44 -9.28 1.05
N GLY A 69 1.07 -9.52 -0.22
CA GLY A 69 0.23 -10.64 -0.61
C GLY A 69 0.99 -11.96 -0.63
N PRO A 70 0.27 -13.09 -0.47
CA PRO A 70 0.89 -14.42 -0.51
C PRO A 70 1.51 -14.74 -1.88
N ASP A 71 1.02 -14.11 -2.95
CA ASP A 71 1.47 -14.30 -4.33
C ASP A 71 2.45 -13.19 -4.78
N TRP A 72 3.20 -12.60 -3.84
CA TRP A 72 4.19 -11.57 -4.17
C TRP A 72 5.31 -12.11 -5.08
N ASP A 73 5.36 -11.60 -6.30
CA ASP A 73 6.41 -11.90 -7.28
C ASP A 73 7.17 -10.62 -7.67
N PRO A 74 8.42 -10.44 -7.20
CA PRO A 74 9.21 -9.26 -7.52
C PRO A 74 9.64 -9.21 -8.99
N ALA A 75 9.79 -10.35 -9.67
CA ALA A 75 10.17 -10.38 -11.08
C ALA A 75 9.01 -9.87 -11.96
N LEU A 76 7.79 -10.35 -11.69
CA LEU A 76 6.58 -9.86 -12.34
C LEU A 76 6.39 -8.34 -12.15
N ALA A 77 6.65 -7.82 -10.95
CA ALA A 77 6.57 -6.39 -10.68
C ALA A 77 7.61 -5.59 -11.50
N VAL A 78 8.85 -6.10 -11.63
CA VAL A 78 9.89 -5.49 -12.47
C VAL A 78 9.47 -5.48 -13.94
N ASP A 79 8.97 -6.60 -14.46
CA ASP A 79 8.52 -6.72 -15.85
C ASP A 79 7.40 -5.72 -16.16
N ARG A 80 6.42 -5.59 -15.26
CA ARG A 80 5.32 -4.62 -15.40
C ARG A 80 5.82 -3.17 -15.38
N LEU A 81 6.78 -2.85 -14.52
CA LEU A 81 7.38 -1.51 -14.48
C LEU A 81 8.14 -1.21 -15.79
N LEU A 82 8.85 -2.19 -16.34
CA LEU A 82 9.59 -2.07 -17.59
C LEU A 82 8.70 -2.02 -18.84
N ALA A 83 7.43 -2.44 -18.75
CA ALA A 83 6.49 -2.40 -19.88
C ALA A 83 6.22 -0.97 -20.40
N ALA A 84 6.49 0.06 -19.60
CA ALA A 84 6.40 1.46 -19.99
C ALA A 84 7.69 2.22 -19.59
N PRO A 85 8.81 2.00 -20.29
CA PRO A 85 10.12 2.47 -19.86
C PRO A 85 10.26 4.01 -19.85
N ASP A 86 9.49 4.70 -20.69
CA ASP A 86 9.52 6.17 -20.76
C ASP A 86 8.74 6.84 -19.63
N ARG A 87 7.94 6.08 -18.87
CA ARG A 87 7.13 6.62 -17.78
C ARG A 87 8.02 7.02 -16.60
N PRO A 88 7.76 8.15 -15.93
CA PRO A 88 8.44 8.50 -14.68
C PRO A 88 8.30 7.42 -13.61
N ILE A 89 9.41 7.07 -12.94
CA ILE A 89 9.43 6.04 -11.89
C ILE A 89 8.45 6.35 -10.76
N GLY A 90 8.28 7.63 -10.40
CA GLY A 90 7.34 8.04 -9.37
C GLY A 90 5.88 7.74 -9.72
N GLU A 91 5.50 7.88 -10.99
CA GLU A 91 4.16 7.52 -11.47
C GLU A 91 4.00 6.01 -11.60
N ALA A 92 5.02 5.34 -12.13
CA ALA A 92 5.02 3.89 -12.30
C ALA A 92 4.86 3.15 -10.96
N LEU A 93 5.46 3.68 -9.89
CA LEU A 93 5.33 3.17 -8.52
C LEU A 93 3.95 3.42 -7.89
N LEU A 94 3.21 4.43 -8.35
CA LEU A 94 1.86 4.72 -7.83
C LEU A 94 0.77 3.97 -8.59
N ASP A 95 1.08 3.46 -9.78
CA ASP A 95 0.16 2.64 -10.56
C ASP A 95 0.01 1.26 -9.93
N GLN A 96 -1.11 1.04 -9.25
CA GLN A 96 -1.38 -0.20 -8.52
C GLN A 96 -1.45 -1.44 -9.43
N ARG A 97 -1.50 -1.27 -10.75
CA ARG A 97 -1.43 -2.38 -11.72
C ARG A 97 -0.02 -2.94 -11.88
N ASN A 98 1.01 -2.15 -11.59
CA ASN A 98 2.40 -2.60 -11.64
C ASN A 98 2.77 -3.40 -10.40
N LEU A 99 2.40 -2.86 -9.23
CA LEU A 99 2.57 -3.45 -7.91
C LEU A 99 1.63 -2.72 -6.95
N ALA A 100 0.90 -3.45 -6.11
CA ALA A 100 -0.08 -2.86 -5.21
C ALA A 100 0.51 -2.60 -3.82
N GLY A 101 0.03 -1.56 -3.15
CA GLY A 101 0.40 -1.20 -1.77
C GLY A 101 1.29 0.05 -1.64
N ILE A 102 1.80 0.60 -2.75
CA ILE A 102 2.60 1.83 -2.73
C ILE A 102 1.71 3.07 -2.82
N GLY A 103 1.79 3.90 -1.78
CA GLY A 103 1.24 5.27 -1.77
C GLY A 103 2.33 6.33 -1.84
N ASN A 104 1.93 7.60 -1.95
CA ASN A 104 2.85 8.73 -2.19
C ASN A 104 4.03 8.81 -1.20
N VAL A 105 3.79 8.57 0.09
CA VAL A 105 4.85 8.57 1.10
C VAL A 105 5.88 7.46 0.86
N TYR A 106 5.46 6.24 0.48
CA TYR A 106 6.39 5.16 0.16
C TYR A 106 7.14 5.43 -1.14
N LYS A 107 6.46 5.97 -2.17
CA LYS A 107 7.10 6.43 -3.39
C LYS A 107 8.21 7.45 -3.11
N CYS A 108 7.95 8.44 -2.24
CA CYS A 108 8.96 9.45 -1.87
C CYS A 108 10.15 8.81 -1.16
N GLU A 109 9.91 7.95 -0.17
CA GLU A 109 10.96 7.26 0.58
C GLU A 109 11.81 6.36 -0.35
N LEU A 110 11.16 5.61 -1.24
CA LEU A 110 11.84 4.74 -2.20
C LEU A 110 12.75 5.52 -3.13
N CYS A 111 12.26 6.62 -3.72
CA CYS A 111 13.05 7.49 -4.58
C CYS A 111 14.24 8.09 -3.82
N PHE A 112 14.02 8.54 -2.57
CA PHE A 112 15.06 9.07 -1.70
C PHE A 112 16.15 8.04 -1.40
N LEU A 113 15.78 6.84 -0.95
CA LEU A 113 16.72 5.76 -0.61
C LEU A 113 17.47 5.23 -1.84
N ALA A 114 16.81 5.18 -2.99
CA ALA A 114 17.44 4.82 -4.26
C ALA A 114 18.26 5.97 -4.87
N ARG A 115 18.20 7.18 -4.30
CA ARG A 115 18.85 8.41 -4.79
C ARG A 115 18.49 8.72 -6.24
N VAL A 116 17.23 8.51 -6.60
CA VAL A 116 16.70 8.81 -7.94
C VAL A 116 15.61 9.86 -7.83
N THR A 117 15.53 10.72 -8.83
CA THR A 117 14.41 11.65 -8.96
C THR A 117 13.14 10.88 -9.37
N PRO A 118 11.96 11.19 -8.79
CA PRO A 118 10.71 10.53 -9.19
C PRO A 118 10.32 10.80 -10.65
N TRP A 119 10.93 11.81 -11.28
CA TRP A 119 10.71 12.16 -12.69
C TRP A 119 11.60 11.38 -13.67
N LEU A 120 12.55 10.57 -13.17
CA LEU A 120 13.43 9.77 -14.03
C LEU A 120 12.59 8.68 -14.73
N PRO A 121 12.69 8.52 -16.06
CA PRO A 121 12.05 7.41 -16.76
C PRO A 121 12.51 6.06 -16.20
N VAL A 122 11.61 5.08 -16.11
CA VAL A 122 11.93 3.73 -15.60
C VAL A 122 13.10 3.11 -16.38
N GLY A 123 13.08 3.21 -17.71
CA GLY A 123 14.13 2.66 -18.59
C GLY A 123 15.46 3.42 -18.53
N ALA A 124 15.49 4.60 -17.92
CA ALA A 124 16.71 5.37 -17.69
C ALA A 124 17.38 5.07 -16.34
N LEU A 125 16.79 4.18 -15.53
CA LEU A 125 17.41 3.71 -14.30
C LEU A 125 18.67 2.88 -14.62
N PRO A 126 19.78 3.07 -13.89
CA PRO A 126 20.94 2.21 -14.04
C PRO A 126 20.62 0.74 -13.79
N ASP A 127 21.36 -0.15 -14.44
CA ASP A 127 21.15 -1.59 -14.35
C ASP A 127 21.11 -2.09 -12.90
N GLY A 128 20.13 -2.93 -12.62
CA GLY A 128 19.88 -3.51 -11.29
C GLY A 128 19.31 -2.53 -10.26
N VAL A 129 19.13 -1.23 -10.56
CA VAL A 129 18.46 -0.30 -9.63
C VAL A 129 17.00 -0.68 -9.45
N LEU A 130 16.29 -0.97 -10.54
CA LEU A 130 14.85 -1.25 -10.49
C LEU A 130 14.51 -2.51 -9.66
N PRO A 131 15.16 -3.68 -9.85
CA PRO A 131 14.96 -4.84 -8.97
C PRO A 131 15.26 -4.55 -7.50
N ARG A 132 16.33 -3.80 -7.20
CA ARG A 132 16.66 -3.40 -5.82
C ARG A 132 15.60 -2.49 -5.22
N LEU A 133 15.03 -1.59 -6.02
CA LEU A 133 13.96 -0.68 -5.61
C LEU A 133 12.70 -1.48 -5.27
N VAL A 134 12.30 -2.44 -6.11
CA VAL A 134 11.16 -3.34 -5.86
C VAL A 134 11.38 -4.17 -4.58
N ALA A 135 12.57 -4.73 -4.38
CA ALA A 135 12.90 -5.45 -3.15
C ALA A 135 12.87 -4.54 -1.91
N LEU A 136 13.30 -3.28 -2.04
CA LEU A 136 13.24 -2.28 -0.98
C LEU A 136 11.79 -1.90 -0.65
N ALA A 137 10.92 -1.79 -1.65
CA ALA A 137 9.51 -1.52 -1.49
C ALA A 137 8.83 -2.58 -0.61
N HIS A 138 9.08 -3.85 -0.90
CA HIS A 138 8.57 -4.97 -0.11
C HIS A 138 9.04 -4.87 1.34
N ARG A 139 10.36 -4.74 1.57
CA ARG A 139 10.92 -4.66 2.94
C ARG A 139 10.39 -3.47 3.74
N LEU A 140 10.22 -2.31 3.10
CA LEU A 140 9.69 -1.11 3.76
C LEU A 140 8.24 -1.30 4.20
N LEU A 141 7.42 -1.91 3.34
CA LEU A 141 6.01 -2.17 3.65
C LEU A 141 5.88 -3.22 4.74
N ASP A 142 6.63 -4.32 4.63
CA ASP A 142 6.59 -5.45 5.57
C ASP A 142 7.00 -5.01 6.98
N ALA A 143 8.10 -4.24 7.10
CA ALA A 143 8.56 -3.69 8.37
C ALA A 143 7.57 -2.72 9.05
N ASN A 144 6.59 -2.19 8.31
CA ASN A 144 5.63 -1.20 8.79
C ASN A 144 4.20 -1.73 8.92
N ARG A 145 3.90 -2.96 8.49
CA ARG A 145 2.54 -3.52 8.50
C ARG A 145 1.91 -3.52 9.90
N ASP A 146 2.68 -3.88 10.91
CA ASP A 146 2.17 -4.06 12.29
C ASP A 146 2.34 -2.82 13.17
N ARG A 147 2.73 -1.68 12.58
CA ARG A 147 3.00 -0.45 13.34
C ARG A 147 1.82 0.52 13.26
N PRO A 148 1.21 0.89 14.40
CA PRO A 148 0.17 1.93 14.42
C PRO A 148 0.71 3.29 13.96
N THR A 149 2.00 3.55 14.21
CA THR A 149 2.72 4.73 13.74
C THR A 149 3.78 4.30 12.73
N ARG A 150 3.56 4.67 11.47
CA ARG A 150 4.43 4.33 10.35
C ARG A 150 5.80 5.01 10.47
N THR A 151 6.87 4.22 10.41
CA THR A 151 8.27 4.70 10.41
C THR A 151 8.90 4.41 9.06
N THR A 152 9.07 5.42 8.21
CA THR A 152 9.66 5.21 6.88
C THR A 152 11.19 5.26 6.88
N THR A 153 11.82 5.75 7.96
CA THR A 153 13.26 5.73 8.13
C THR A 153 13.74 4.33 8.53
N ILE A 154 14.09 3.49 7.55
CA ILE A 154 14.98 2.35 7.82
C ILE A 154 16.39 2.94 7.97
N ARG A 155 16.88 3.00 9.21
CA ARG A 155 18.25 3.42 9.49
C ARG A 155 19.17 2.42 8.78
N ALA A 156 19.88 2.87 7.73
CA ALA A 156 20.93 2.08 7.10
C ALA A 156 21.88 1.60 8.21
N GLU A 157 22.07 0.29 8.32
CA GLU A 157 22.99 -0.30 9.29
C GLU A 157 24.35 0.38 9.16
N ARG A 158 24.80 1.02 10.24
CA ARG A 158 26.15 1.58 10.31
C ARG A 158 27.12 0.42 10.24
N ARG A 159 27.84 0.30 9.11
CA ARG A 159 29.05 -0.51 9.02
C ARG A 159 30.00 -0.09 10.16
N PRO A 160 30.54 -1.02 10.97
CA PRO A 160 31.47 -0.67 12.03
C PRO A 160 32.73 -0.06 11.40
N ARG A 161 33.16 1.08 11.93
CA ARG A 161 34.46 1.67 11.58
C ARG A 161 35.53 0.82 12.23
N THR A 162 36.18 -0.02 11.44
CA THR A 162 37.49 -0.59 11.78
C THR A 162 38.56 0.48 11.56
N GLY A 163 39.38 0.70 12.59
CA GLY A 163 40.75 1.22 12.51
C GLY A 163 40.90 2.69 12.22
#